data_AF-A0A6L5K201-F1
#
_entry.id   AF-A0A6L5K201-F1
#
_cell.length_a   1.000
_cell.length_b   1.000
_cell.length_c   1.000
_cell.angle_alpha   90.00
_cell.angle_beta   90.00
_cell.angle_gamma   90.00
#
_symmetry.space_group_name_H-M   'P 1'
#
loop_
_entity.id
_entity.type
_entity.pdbx_description
1 polymer ?
#
loop_
_entity_poly.entity_id
_entity_poly.type
_entity_poly.pdbx_seq_one_letter_code
_entity_poly.pdbx_strand_id
1 'polypeptide(L)'
;MRKAMVLALIISVPAASFAQSEIPTFVTIHQMAPAIEEIFTEPFETLVVITSDGKAITVTNQLARQVRSSVEEIKCFLKRINQGFDSVELIIHNHPTPSRWSLQDKRFYHRLKREGFKGDFALYFPWSKSMRYMGDDEVNRGKNGGA
;
A
#
# COMPACT_ATOMS: atom_id res chain seq x y z
N MET A 1 25.78 13.90 -16.78
CA MET A 1 24.64 13.05 -16.37
C MET A 1 23.50 13.95 -15.93
N ARG A 2 22.39 14.01 -16.69
CA ARG A 2 21.24 14.85 -16.33
C ARG A 2 20.41 14.07 -15.29
N LYS A 3 20.33 14.56 -14.06
CA LYS A 3 19.38 14.06 -13.06
C LYS A 3 17.97 14.30 -13.61
N ALA A 4 17.25 13.23 -13.91
CA ALA A 4 15.84 13.34 -14.25
C ALA A 4 15.10 13.87 -13.01
N MET A 5 14.52 15.06 -13.16
CA MET A 5 13.69 15.67 -12.14
C MET A 5 12.37 14.89 -12.14
N VAL A 6 12.14 14.04 -11.14
CA VAL A 6 10.86 13.34 -10.97
C VAL A 6 9.84 14.40 -10.58
N LEU A 7 8.98 14.77 -11.53
CA LEU A 7 7.89 15.70 -11.30
C LEU A 7 6.80 14.95 -10.51
N ALA A 8 6.91 14.95 -9.17
CA ALA A 8 5.86 14.44 -8.30
C ALA A 8 4.71 15.45 -8.28
N LEU A 9 3.64 15.18 -9.02
CA LEU A 9 2.40 15.95 -8.91
C LEU A 9 1.68 15.55 -7.61
N ILE A 10 1.92 16.28 -6.53
CA ILE A 10 1.26 16.05 -5.25
C ILE A 10 -0.17 16.61 -5.34
N ILE A 11 -1.14 15.77 -5.72
CA ILE A 11 -2.56 16.10 -5.60
C ILE A 11 -3.05 15.57 -4.26
N SER A 12 -2.96 16.37 -3.21
CA SER A 12 -3.60 16.05 -1.92
C SER A 12 -5.11 16.23 -2.05
N VAL A 13 -5.84 15.13 -2.27
CA VAL A 13 -7.31 15.16 -2.29
C VAL A 13 -7.80 14.71 -0.91
N PRO A 14 -8.56 15.54 -0.16
CA PRO A 14 -9.23 15.07 1.04
C PRO A 14 -10.21 13.95 0.66
N ALA A 15 -10.15 12.82 1.39
CA ALA A 15 -11.16 11.78 1.25
C ALA A 15 -12.53 12.37 1.61
N ALA A 16 -13.47 12.37 0.65
CA ALA A 16 -14.81 12.88 0.88
C ALA A 16 -15.53 12.00 1.93
N SER A 17 -15.64 12.55 3.14
CA SER A 17 -16.61 12.29 4.21
C SER A 17 -17.36 10.95 4.17
N PHE A 18 -16.88 9.99 4.94
CA PHE A 18 -17.73 8.99 5.60
C PHE A 18 -17.55 9.17 7.11
N ALA A 19 -18.63 9.59 7.77
CA ALA A 19 -18.65 9.96 9.17
C ALA A 19 -18.29 8.77 10.07
N GLN A 20 -17.11 8.84 10.71
CA GLN A 20 -16.83 8.50 12.11
C GLN A 20 -15.32 8.62 12.35
N SER A 21 -14.91 9.61 13.17
CA SER A 21 -13.51 9.90 13.52
C SER A 21 -12.66 10.26 12.28
N GLU A 22 -12.86 11.46 11.74
CA GLU A 22 -12.19 11.96 10.53
C GLU A 22 -10.71 12.26 10.78
N ILE A 23 -9.92 11.20 10.94
CA ILE A 23 -8.49 11.34 10.82
C ILE A 23 -8.20 11.47 9.31
N PRO A 24 -7.69 12.62 8.84
CA PRO A 24 -7.53 12.91 7.42
C PRO A 24 -6.63 11.88 6.77
N THR A 25 -7.20 11.16 5.80
CA THR A 25 -6.45 10.28 4.92
C THR A 25 -5.97 11.11 3.73
N PHE A 26 -4.64 11.14 3.53
CA PHE A 26 -4.01 11.83 2.44
C PHE A 26 -3.69 10.84 1.32
N VAL A 27 -4.06 11.20 0.10
CA VAL A 27 -3.77 10.40 -1.09
C VAL A 27 -2.83 11.22 -1.97
N THR A 28 -1.68 10.63 -2.34
CA THR A 28 -0.73 11.20 -3.30
C THR A 28 -0.63 10.29 -4.51
N ILE A 29 -0.65 10.87 -5.70
CA ILE A 29 -0.53 10.14 -6.97
C ILE A 29 0.82 10.49 -7.60
N HIS A 30 1.68 9.50 -7.72
CA HIS A 30 2.98 9.64 -8.34
C HIS A 30 2.94 9.14 -9.78
N GLN A 31 3.41 9.96 -10.72
CA GLN A 31 3.52 9.57 -12.14
C GLN A 31 4.61 8.52 -12.37
N MET A 32 5.55 8.40 -11.44
CA MET A 32 6.53 7.34 -11.35
C MET A 32 6.69 6.97 -9.88
N ALA A 33 6.78 5.67 -9.58
CA ALA A 33 6.97 5.17 -8.23
C ALA A 33 8.27 5.78 -7.65
N PRO A 34 8.18 6.56 -6.58
CA PRO A 34 9.37 7.09 -5.92
C PRO A 34 10.11 5.95 -5.21
N ALA A 35 11.34 6.23 -4.75
CA ALA A 35 12.07 5.26 -3.93
C ALA A 35 11.27 4.93 -2.67
N ILE A 36 11.18 3.65 -2.32
CA ILE A 36 10.39 3.15 -1.17
C ILE A 36 10.78 3.88 0.12
N GLU A 37 12.07 4.17 0.30
CA GLU A 37 12.62 4.87 1.44
C GLU A 37 12.15 6.33 1.56
N GLU A 38 11.69 6.94 0.47
CA GLU A 38 11.15 8.30 0.45
C GLU A 38 9.64 8.35 0.75
N ILE A 39 8.94 7.22 0.59
CA ILE A 39 7.49 7.13 0.80
C ILE A 39 7.15 6.87 2.27
N PHE A 40 7.87 5.93 2.88
CA PHE A 40 7.55 5.42 4.21
C PHE A 40 8.27 6.23 5.27
N THR A 41 7.61 7.29 5.71
CA THR A 41 8.08 8.14 6.81
C THR A 41 7.48 7.69 8.14
N GLU A 42 8.35 7.33 9.08
CA GLU A 42 7.97 7.05 10.45
C GLU A 42 7.40 8.31 11.14
N PRO A 43 6.42 8.17 12.06
CA PRO A 43 5.85 6.95 12.63
C PRO A 43 4.51 6.52 11.98
N PHE A 44 4.26 6.88 10.72
CA PHE A 44 2.94 6.76 10.10
C PHE A 44 2.78 5.46 9.30
N GLU A 45 1.63 4.81 9.44
CA GLU A 45 1.24 3.74 8.52
C GLU A 45 0.80 4.34 7.18
N THR A 46 1.26 3.71 6.12
CA THR A 46 1.12 4.12 4.72
C THR A 46 0.93 2.87 3.88
N LEU A 47 0.00 2.97 2.93
CA LEU A 47 -0.27 1.96 1.92
C LEU A 47 0.14 2.53 0.57
N VAL A 48 0.95 1.79 -0.18
CA VAL A 48 1.37 2.16 -1.53
C VAL A 48 0.82 1.13 -2.50
N VAL A 49 0.20 1.59 -3.57
CA VAL A 49 -0.32 0.77 -4.67
C VAL A 49 0.46 1.12 -5.92
N ILE A 50 1.16 0.16 -6.51
CA ILE A 50 2.01 0.33 -7.69
C ILE A 50 1.35 -0.39 -8.87
N THR A 51 1.21 0.32 -9.98
CA THR A 51 0.65 -0.20 -11.24
C THR A 51 1.75 -0.59 -12.22
N SER A 52 1.39 -1.42 -13.20
CA SER A 52 2.29 -1.96 -14.22
C SER A 52 2.95 -0.92 -15.12
N ASP A 53 2.39 0.29 -15.21
CA ASP A 53 3.01 1.43 -15.89
C ASP A 53 3.96 2.22 -14.98
N GLY A 54 4.25 1.71 -13.78
CA GLY A 54 5.17 2.30 -12.83
C GLY A 54 4.61 3.49 -12.06
N LYS A 55 3.32 3.79 -12.16
CA LYS A 55 2.68 4.80 -11.29
C LYS A 55 2.49 4.26 -9.88
N ALA A 56 2.41 5.17 -8.91
CA ALA A 56 2.14 4.80 -7.53
C ALA A 56 1.03 5.68 -6.93
N ILE A 57 0.18 5.06 -6.11
CA ILE A 57 -0.80 5.74 -5.28
C ILE A 57 -0.40 5.49 -3.84
N THR A 58 -0.07 6.56 -3.12
CA THR A 58 0.29 6.53 -1.71
C THR A 58 -0.92 6.97 -0.90
N VAL A 59 -1.38 6.14 0.03
CA VAL A 59 -2.45 6.43 0.97
C VAL A 59 -1.85 6.43 2.36
N THR A 60 -1.89 7.56 3.06
CA THR A 60 -1.32 7.69 4.40
C THR A 60 -2.31 8.35 5.33
N ASN A 61 -2.18 8.05 6.61
CA ASN A 61 -2.91 8.75 7.65
C ASN A 61 -1.91 9.43 8.59
N GLN A 62 -1.62 10.71 8.34
CA GLN A 62 -0.60 11.46 9.08
C GLN A 62 -0.96 11.74 10.54
N LEU A 63 -2.18 11.43 10.98
CA LEU A 63 -2.62 11.63 12.36
C LEU A 63 -3.00 10.32 13.07
N ALA A 64 -3.11 9.21 12.34
CA ALA A 64 -3.32 7.88 12.92
C ALA A 64 -2.08 7.02 12.77
N ARG A 65 -1.76 6.24 13.81
CA ARG A 65 -0.84 5.09 13.71
C ARG A 65 -1.46 3.91 12.95
N GLN A 66 -2.51 4.16 12.17
CA GLN A 66 -3.19 3.13 11.42
C GLN A 66 -3.67 3.65 10.06
N VAL A 67 -3.31 2.96 8.97
CA VAL A 67 -3.93 3.20 7.67
C VAL A 67 -5.10 2.23 7.49
N ARG A 68 -6.25 2.76 7.08
CA ARG A 68 -7.41 1.96 6.69
C ARG A 68 -7.77 2.34 5.28
N SER A 69 -7.57 1.41 4.35
CA SER A 69 -8.09 1.54 3.00
C SER A 69 -8.91 0.30 2.67
N SER A 70 -10.07 0.53 2.09
CA SER A 70 -10.91 -0.49 1.51
C SER A 70 -10.47 -0.82 0.08
N VAL A 71 -10.88 -1.98 -0.42
CA VAL A 71 -10.59 -2.35 -1.82
C VAL A 71 -11.34 -1.42 -2.78
N GLU A 72 -12.53 -0.96 -2.37
CA GLU A 72 -13.35 -0.02 -3.11
C GLU A 72 -12.66 1.34 -3.25
N GLU A 73 -12.02 1.84 -2.20
CA GLU A 73 -11.23 3.08 -2.26
C GLU A 73 -10.04 2.94 -3.23
N ILE A 74 -9.31 1.84 -3.18
CA ILE A 74 -8.22 1.57 -4.13
C ILE A 74 -8.75 1.59 -5.56
N LYS A 75 -9.85 0.89 -5.83
CA LYS A 75 -10.50 0.89 -7.16
C LYS A 75 -10.90 2.30 -7.58
N CYS A 76 -11.41 3.13 -6.67
CA CYS A 76 -11.73 4.53 -6.94
C CYS A 76 -10.48 5.36 -7.26
N PHE A 77 -9.37 5.17 -6.56
CA PHE A 77 -8.12 5.90 -6.85
C PHE A 77 -7.52 5.48 -8.19
N LEU A 78 -7.52 4.20 -8.52
CA LEU A 78 -7.05 3.69 -9.82
C LEU A 78 -7.85 4.28 -10.98
N LYS A 79 -9.18 4.38 -10.85
CA LYS A 79 -10.02 5.03 -11.86
C LYS A 79 -9.63 6.48 -12.12
N ARG A 80 -9.18 7.22 -11.09
CA ARG A 80 -8.74 8.63 -11.25
C ARG A 80 -7.48 8.78 -12.08
N ILE A 81 -6.67 7.74 -12.18
CA ILE A 81 -5.46 7.71 -13.02
C ILE A 81 -5.64 6.86 -14.28
N ASN A 82 -6.89 6.57 -14.65
CA ASN A 82 -7.27 5.74 -15.79
C ASN A 82 -6.61 4.35 -15.77
N GLN A 83 -6.53 3.74 -14.58
CA GLN A 83 -5.98 2.40 -14.37
C GLN A 83 -7.07 1.43 -13.89
N GLY A 84 -6.93 0.17 -14.33
CA GLY A 84 -7.76 -0.95 -13.89
C GLY A 84 -7.21 -1.63 -12.62
N PHE A 85 -8.04 -2.36 -11.89
CA PHE A 85 -7.57 -3.10 -10.71
C PHE A 85 -6.62 -4.26 -11.05
N ASP A 86 -6.73 -4.77 -12.27
CA ASP A 86 -5.85 -5.77 -12.88
C ASP A 86 -4.46 -5.22 -13.24
N SER A 87 -4.28 -3.90 -13.32
CA SER A 87 -2.97 -3.26 -13.55
C SER A 87 -2.10 -3.21 -12.30
N VAL A 88 -2.64 -3.52 -11.12
CA VAL A 88 -1.89 -3.43 -9.86
C VAL A 88 -0.93 -4.61 -9.74
N GLU A 89 0.37 -4.29 -9.70
CA GLU A 89 1.45 -5.29 -9.58
C GLU A 89 1.89 -5.49 -8.13
N LEU A 90 1.89 -4.43 -7.32
CA LEU A 90 2.38 -4.49 -5.95
C LEU A 90 1.58 -3.57 -5.05
N ILE A 91 1.23 -4.07 -3.87
CA ILE A 91 0.70 -3.27 -2.77
C ILE A 91 1.63 -3.45 -1.58
N ILE A 92 2.09 -2.32 -1.02
CA ILE A 92 3.04 -2.28 0.09
C ILE A 92 2.38 -1.59 1.27
N HIS A 93 2.37 -2.23 2.43
CA HIS A 93 1.95 -1.63 3.70
C HIS A 93 3.16 -1.54 4.64
N ASN A 94 3.49 -0.38 5.22
CA ASN A 94 4.56 -0.34 6.22
C ASN A 94 4.05 -0.61 7.64
N HIS A 95 4.92 -1.26 8.43
CA HIS A 95 4.76 -1.33 9.87
C HIS A 95 5.96 -0.63 10.52
N PRO A 96 5.73 0.22 11.54
CA PRO A 96 6.81 0.97 12.21
C PRO A 96 7.79 0.06 12.96
N THR A 97 7.37 -1.17 13.28
CA THR A 97 8.22 -2.18 13.90
C THR A 97 8.12 -3.50 13.14
N PRO A 98 9.19 -4.32 13.11
CA PRO A 98 9.15 -5.68 12.59
C PRO A 98 8.05 -6.48 13.28
N SER A 99 6.91 -6.60 12.60
CA SER A 99 5.72 -7.25 13.11
C SER A 99 5.38 -8.45 12.23
N ARG A 100 4.51 -9.32 12.76
CA ARG A 100 3.84 -10.33 11.95
C ARG A 100 2.66 -9.66 11.24
N TRP A 101 2.26 -10.21 10.09
CA TRP A 101 0.98 -9.88 9.46
C TRP A 101 -0.15 -9.83 10.48
N SER A 102 -0.76 -8.65 10.63
CA SER A 102 -1.91 -8.49 11.50
C SER A 102 -3.10 -9.24 10.94
N LEU A 103 -4.10 -9.53 11.77
CA LEU A 103 -5.34 -10.13 11.28
C LEU A 103 -6.02 -9.24 10.23
N GLN A 104 -5.85 -7.93 10.34
CA GLN A 104 -6.42 -6.96 9.39
C GLN A 104 -5.69 -7.02 8.05
N ASP A 105 -4.36 -7.10 8.04
CA ASP A 105 -3.58 -7.28 6.80
C ASP A 105 -4.01 -8.54 6.05
N LYS A 106 -4.16 -9.66 6.76
CA LYS A 106 -4.60 -10.93 6.15
C LYS A 106 -6.01 -10.84 5.57
N ARG A 107 -6.95 -10.26 6.32
CA ARG A 107 -8.33 -10.06 5.85
C ARG A 107 -8.36 -9.16 4.63
N PHE A 108 -7.55 -8.10 4.63
CA PHE A 108 -7.43 -7.18 3.51
C PHE A 108 -6.85 -7.87 2.28
N TYR A 109 -5.74 -8.60 2.43
CA TYR A 109 -5.16 -9.43 1.38
C TYR A 109 -6.15 -10.42 0.77
N HIS A 110 -6.85 -11.22 1.59
CA HIS A 110 -7.84 -12.17 1.06
C HIS A 110 -9.03 -11.47 0.41
N ARG A 111 -9.40 -10.26 0.84
CA ARG A 111 -10.40 -9.44 0.15
C ARG A 111 -9.87 -8.98 -1.21
N LEU A 112 -8.65 -8.48 -1.29
CA LEU A 112 -7.99 -8.12 -2.55
C LEU A 112 -8.00 -9.31 -3.53
N LYS A 113 -7.59 -10.51 -3.08
CA LYS A 113 -7.60 -11.71 -3.93
C LYS A 113 -9.00 -12.08 -4.43
N ARG A 114 -10.02 -12.04 -3.57
CA ARG A 114 -11.42 -12.28 -3.98
C ARG A 114 -11.93 -11.27 -5.02
N GLU A 115 -11.45 -10.04 -4.93
CA GLU A 115 -11.79 -8.95 -5.85
C GLU A 115 -10.98 -8.96 -7.16
N GLY A 116 -10.12 -9.96 -7.37
CA GLY A 116 -9.36 -10.17 -8.60
C GLY A 116 -7.92 -9.68 -8.59
N PHE A 117 -7.36 -9.32 -7.43
CA PHE A 117 -5.97 -8.87 -7.32
C PHE A 117 -4.98 -10.00 -7.67
N LYS A 118 -4.09 -9.72 -8.64
CA LYS A 118 -3.10 -10.69 -9.15
C LYS A 118 -1.66 -10.39 -8.73
N GLY A 119 -1.38 -9.17 -8.29
CA GLY A 119 -0.05 -8.75 -7.86
C GLY A 119 0.35 -9.27 -6.48
N ASP A 120 1.46 -8.71 -6.00
CA ASP A 120 2.07 -9.04 -4.72
C ASP A 120 1.59 -8.12 -3.60
N PHE A 121 1.50 -8.68 -2.38
CA PHE A 121 1.18 -7.92 -1.18
C PHE A 121 2.35 -8.02 -0.21
N ALA A 122 2.92 -6.88 0.17
CA ALA A 122 4.16 -6.81 0.92
C ALA A 122 4.03 -5.94 2.19
N LEU A 123 4.74 -6.34 3.25
CA LEU A 123 5.08 -5.46 4.36
C LEU A 123 6.45 -4.84 4.14
N TYR A 124 6.56 -3.53 4.34
CA TYR A 124 7.85 -2.85 4.43
C TYR A 124 8.14 -2.47 5.88
N PHE A 125 9.38 -2.69 6.32
CA PHE A 125 9.84 -2.33 7.66
C PHE A 125 10.91 -1.24 7.55
N PRO A 126 10.57 0.04 7.75
CA PRO A 126 11.49 1.15 7.50
C PRO A 126 12.77 1.08 8.34
N TRP A 127 12.68 0.62 9.59
CA TRP A 127 13.84 0.50 10.48
C TRP A 127 14.91 -0.46 9.94
N SER A 128 14.50 -1.63 9.46
CA SER A 128 15.40 -2.66 8.93
C SER A 128 15.59 -2.58 7.40
N LYS A 129 14.89 -1.66 6.72
CA LYS A 129 14.85 -1.54 5.26
C LYS A 129 14.57 -2.88 4.56
N SER A 130 13.71 -3.68 5.15
CA SER A 130 13.40 -5.03 4.68
C SER A 130 11.96 -5.15 4.22
N MET A 131 11.73 -6.01 3.24
CA MET A 131 10.40 -6.29 2.71
C MET A 131 10.02 -7.76 2.97
N ARG A 132 8.74 -8.02 3.23
CA ARG A 132 8.20 -9.38 3.38
C ARG A 132 6.95 -9.54 2.54
N TYR A 133 6.90 -10.59 1.74
CA TYR A 133 5.76 -10.88 0.87
C TYR A 133 4.81 -11.89 1.51
N MET A 134 3.51 -11.66 1.33
CA MET A 134 2.48 -12.46 1.97
C MET A 134 2.48 -13.91 1.47
N GLY A 135 2.71 -14.12 0.16
CA GLY A 135 2.73 -15.44 -0.46
C GLY A 135 3.83 -16.37 0.10
N ASP A 136 5.02 -15.82 0.38
CA ASP A 136 6.13 -16.57 0.94
C ASP A 136 5.84 -17.08 2.37
N ASP A 137 5.10 -16.29 3.15
CA ASP A 137 4.77 -16.64 4.53
C ASP A 137 3.61 -17.65 4.64
N GLU A 138 2.67 -17.68 3.69
CA GLU A 138 1.58 -18.68 3.67
C GLU A 138 2.07 -20.06 3.22
N VAL A 139 2.95 -20.12 2.21
CA VAL A 139 3.55 -21.37 1.72
C VAL A 139 4.41 -22.04 2.80
N ASN A 140 5.13 -21.25 3.60
CA ASN A 140 5.97 -21.77 4.69
C ASN A 140 5.18 -22.27 5.91
N ARG A 141 3.92 -21.84 6.09
CA ARG A 141 3.03 -22.39 7.14
C ARG A 141 2.41 -23.73 6.76
N GLY A 142 2.18 -23.98 5.46
CA GLY A 142 1.71 -25.27 4.97
C GLY A 142 2.72 -26.41 5.15
N LYS A 143 4.01 -26.10 5.30
CA LYS A 143 5.08 -27.10 5.48
C LYS A 143 5.37 -27.46 6.95
N ASN A 144 4.98 -26.62 7.91
CA ASN A 144 5.27 -26.82 9.34
C ASN A 144 4.03 -27.20 10.18
N GLY A 145 2.88 -27.47 9.54
CA GLY A 145 1.64 -27.89 10.20
C GLY A 145 1.37 -29.39 10.17
N GLY A 146 2.31 -30.19 9.67
CA GLY A 146 2.26 -31.66 9.71
C GLY A 146 3.25 -32.19 10.74
N ALA A 147 2.86 -32.17 12.01
CA ALA A 147 3.48 -32.93 13.09
C ALA A 147 2.37 -33.41 14.02
#